data_AF-A0A7S0WH99-F1
#
_entry.id   AF-A0A7S0WH99-F1
#
_cell.length_a   1.000
_cell.length_b   1.000
_cell.length_c   1.000
_cell.angle_alpha   90.00
_cell.angle_beta   90.00
_cell.angle_gamma   90.00
#
_symmetry.space_group_name_H-M   'P 1'
#
loop_
_entity.id
_entity.type
_entity.pdbx_description
1 polymer ?
#
loop_
_entity_poly.entity_id
_entity_poly.type
_entity_poly.pdbx_seq_one_letter_code
_entity_poly.pdbx_strand_id
1 'polypeptide(L)'
;DMIAFAAPSTRRPASRGRASDGVATKARVRRAAVLRPRAAAAPSSATRGDGTRAAAVTREQCVEFIRSGCKPKSAFRIGTEHEKFGFDAETKRRMDYDVVNHILTGLVDRHGWKPIMEKENIIGCTASKQSVTLEPGGQFELSGAPLETLHETRDEVKWHLETTSALALEKNHKFLGLGFDPKWAVNDVPMMPKGRYKIMRAYMPKKGTRGLDMMFRTCTIQVNLDFESEIDMIRKFRTSLALQPLATALFANSAFVDGVDTGYQSMRSDVWRDTDNDRTGTLAWVFEDDFGFEKYADYVMNVPMYFVYRNGTYVDVSGESWHDFMAGEVAPPP
;
A
#
# COMPACT_ATOMS: atom_id res chain seq x y z
N ASP A 1 2.84 5.86 -1.19
CA ASP A 1 4.04 5.19 -0.69
C ASP A 1 3.79 4.73 0.74
N MET A 2 3.80 3.41 0.94
CA MET A 2 3.46 2.79 2.22
C MET A 2 4.62 2.94 3.22
N ILE A 3 4.33 3.49 4.40
CA ILE A 3 5.18 3.38 5.58
C ILE A 3 4.64 2.19 6.36
N ALA A 4 5.39 1.09 6.42
CA ALA A 4 5.04 -0.08 7.22
C ALA A 4 5.96 -0.17 8.44
N PHE A 5 5.36 -0.47 9.59
CA PHE A 5 6.06 -0.54 10.87
C PHE A 5 6.25 -2.01 11.31
N ALA A 6 7.44 -2.31 11.82
CA ALA A 6 7.81 -3.63 12.32
C ALA A 6 8.25 -3.54 13.78
N ALA A 7 7.88 -4.54 14.58
CA ALA A 7 8.24 -4.65 15.99
C ALA A 7 9.07 -5.90 16.28
N PRO A 8 9.96 -5.90 17.29
CA PRO A 8 10.74 -7.07 17.67
C PRO A 8 9.88 -8.12 18.41
N SER A 9 10.12 -9.41 18.16
CA SER A 9 9.44 -10.53 18.86
C SER A 9 10.43 -11.45 19.60
N THR A 10 10.04 -11.90 20.79
CA THR A 10 10.73 -12.93 21.58
C THR A 10 9.97 -14.27 21.49
N ARG A 11 10.69 -15.36 21.21
CA ARG A 11 10.17 -16.73 21.03
C ARG A 11 9.57 -17.34 22.32
N ARG A 12 8.43 -18.05 22.22
CA ARG A 12 8.10 -19.35 22.88
C ARG A 12 6.73 -19.92 22.44
N PRO A 13 6.42 -21.22 22.68
CA PRO A 13 5.60 -22.06 21.80
C PRO A 13 4.11 -22.19 22.15
N ALA A 14 3.36 -22.72 21.17
CA ALA A 14 1.90 -22.69 21.01
C ALA A 14 1.08 -23.69 21.84
N SER A 15 -0.21 -23.35 22.05
CA SER A 15 -1.29 -24.29 22.40
C SER A 15 -2.59 -24.01 21.63
N ARG A 16 -3.27 -25.08 21.22
CA ARG A 16 -4.41 -25.19 20.29
C ARG A 16 -5.79 -25.03 20.95
N GLY A 17 -6.81 -24.62 20.19
CA GLY A 17 -8.15 -25.26 20.23
C GLY A 17 -9.43 -24.43 19.97
N ARG A 18 -10.02 -24.64 18.76
CA ARG A 18 -11.47 -24.76 18.34
C ARG A 18 -12.47 -23.61 18.66
N ALA A 19 -13.14 -23.01 17.66
CA ALA A 19 -14.36 -23.39 16.87
C ALA A 19 -15.65 -23.37 17.73
N SER A 20 -16.78 -22.74 17.38
CA SER A 20 -17.56 -22.75 16.12
C SER A 20 -18.76 -21.76 16.11
N ASP A 21 -19.27 -21.44 14.90
CA ASP A 21 -20.66 -21.20 14.42
C ASP A 21 -21.67 -20.35 15.25
N GLY A 22 -22.54 -19.49 14.72
CA GLY A 22 -23.01 -19.18 13.36
C GLY A 22 -24.44 -18.58 13.45
N VAL A 23 -24.96 -18.12 12.30
CA VAL A 23 -26.37 -17.77 11.97
C VAL A 23 -26.71 -16.27 11.85
N ALA A 24 -27.33 -16.00 10.71
CA ALA A 24 -27.63 -14.72 10.08
C ALA A 24 -29.08 -14.28 10.27
N THR A 25 -29.33 -12.98 10.11
CA THR A 25 -30.66 -12.44 9.80
C THR A 25 -30.56 -11.32 8.77
N LYS A 26 -31.42 -11.42 7.76
CA LYS A 26 -31.58 -10.48 6.64
C LYS A 26 -32.36 -9.25 7.11
N ALA A 27 -31.89 -8.06 6.75
CA ALA A 27 -32.71 -6.86 6.73
C ALA A 27 -32.46 -6.08 5.43
N ARG A 28 -33.55 -5.55 4.87
CA ARG A 28 -33.69 -4.96 3.54
C ARG A 28 -34.00 -3.48 3.75
N VAL A 29 -33.15 -2.54 3.34
CA VAL A 29 -33.52 -1.11 3.29
C VAL A 29 -32.98 -0.43 2.04
N ARG A 30 -33.78 0.53 1.57
CA ARG A 30 -33.79 1.23 0.29
C ARG A 30 -32.76 2.37 0.20
N ARG A 31 -32.49 2.71 -1.07
CA ARG A 31 -31.64 3.77 -1.66
C ARG A 31 -31.60 5.11 -0.89
N ALA A 32 -30.39 5.68 -0.81
CA ALA A 32 -30.13 7.11 -0.66
C ALA A 32 -29.05 7.57 -1.67
N ALA A 33 -29.19 8.80 -2.16
CA ALA A 33 -28.44 9.37 -3.28
C ALA A 33 -26.97 9.66 -2.92
N VAL A 34 -26.08 9.47 -3.91
CA VAL A 34 -24.62 9.50 -3.79
C VAL A 34 -24.08 10.92 -4.01
N LEU A 35 -23.45 11.50 -2.99
CA LEU A 35 -22.48 12.59 -3.13
C LEU A 35 -21.07 12.00 -3.30
N ARG A 36 -20.37 12.39 -4.37
CA ARG A 36 -19.05 11.89 -4.79
C ARG A 36 -17.91 12.55 -3.99
N PRO A 37 -17.07 11.81 -3.25
CA PRO A 37 -15.72 12.23 -2.96
C PRO A 37 -14.80 11.84 -4.14
N ARG A 38 -14.00 12.82 -4.56
CA ARG A 38 -12.97 12.73 -5.60
C ARG A 38 -11.90 11.72 -5.14
N ALA A 39 -11.70 10.64 -5.89
CA ALA A 39 -10.43 9.92 -5.84
C ALA A 39 -9.32 10.88 -6.30
N ALA A 40 -8.15 10.81 -5.67
CA ALA A 40 -6.96 11.51 -6.12
C ALA A 40 -6.50 10.91 -7.45
N ALA A 41 -7.16 11.32 -8.53
CA ALA A 41 -6.62 11.21 -9.87
C ALA A 41 -5.36 12.09 -9.93
N ALA A 42 -4.28 11.56 -10.51
CA ALA A 42 -3.12 12.37 -10.88
C ALA A 42 -3.60 13.64 -11.62
N PRO A 43 -3.10 14.83 -11.28
CA PRO A 43 -3.61 16.07 -11.83
C PRO A 43 -3.50 16.04 -13.36
N SER A 44 -4.66 16.14 -14.01
CA SER A 44 -4.81 16.36 -15.44
C SER A 44 -4.14 17.67 -15.84
N SER A 45 -3.46 17.64 -16.99
CA SER A 45 -2.62 18.67 -17.60
C SER A 45 -3.01 20.12 -17.27
N ALA A 46 -2.08 20.83 -16.61
CA ALA A 46 -2.14 22.28 -16.48
C ALA A 46 -1.96 22.95 -17.85
N THR A 47 -2.91 23.81 -18.21
CA THR A 47 -2.82 24.79 -19.29
C THR A 47 -1.66 25.75 -19.04
N ARG A 48 -0.91 26.08 -20.10
CA ARG A 48 0.18 27.07 -20.07
C ARG A 48 -0.39 28.46 -19.72
N GLY A 49 -0.21 28.87 -18.48
CA GLY A 49 -0.42 30.24 -18.00
C GLY A 49 0.90 30.98 -17.86
N ASP A 50 0.85 32.27 -18.14
CA ASP A 50 1.88 33.31 -18.00
C ASP A 50 2.85 33.14 -16.80
N GLY A 51 4.13 32.89 -17.13
CA GLY A 51 5.33 33.62 -16.65
C GLY A 51 5.62 33.83 -15.16
N THR A 52 4.71 33.54 -14.24
CA THR A 52 4.92 33.67 -12.80
C THR A 52 5.19 32.28 -12.24
N ARG A 53 6.43 32.05 -11.79
CA ARG A 53 6.79 30.84 -11.06
C ARG A 53 5.86 30.76 -9.85
N ALA A 54 5.01 29.75 -9.79
CA ALA A 54 4.17 29.52 -8.62
C ALA A 54 5.06 29.50 -7.37
N ALA A 55 4.61 30.16 -6.30
CA ALA A 55 5.35 30.21 -5.05
C ALA A 55 5.69 28.79 -4.58
N ALA A 56 6.89 28.60 -4.02
CA ALA A 56 7.30 27.33 -3.46
C ALA A 56 6.32 26.89 -2.37
N VAL A 57 6.07 25.58 -2.30
CA VAL A 57 5.23 24.98 -1.25
C VAL A 57 5.87 25.29 0.11
N THR A 58 5.08 25.87 1.02
CA THR A 58 5.56 26.20 2.37
C THR A 58 5.32 25.05 3.34
N ARG A 59 6.04 25.05 4.46
CA ARG A 59 5.82 24.11 5.57
C ARG A 59 4.36 24.16 6.05
N GLU A 60 3.78 25.35 6.19
CA GLU A 60 2.40 25.53 6.63
C GLU A 60 1.41 24.90 5.65
N GLN A 61 1.69 24.93 4.35
CA GLN A 61 0.87 24.25 3.35
C GLN A 61 0.95 22.73 3.47
N CYS A 62 2.13 22.17 3.82
CA CYS A 62 2.27 20.74 4.13
C CYS A 62 1.48 20.35 5.39
N VAL A 63 1.53 21.18 6.43
CA VAL A 63 0.76 20.98 7.67
C VAL A 63 -0.74 21.08 7.40
N GLU A 64 -1.18 22.09 6.65
CA GLU A 64 -2.58 22.27 6.28
C GLU A 64 -3.10 21.12 5.41
N PHE A 65 -2.25 20.56 4.55
CA PHE A 65 -2.60 19.37 3.78
C PHE A 65 -2.96 18.20 4.70
N ILE A 66 -2.17 17.93 5.75
CA ILE A 66 -2.50 16.89 6.74
C ILE A 66 -3.78 17.25 7.50
N ARG A 67 -3.90 18.49 7.96
CA ARG A 67 -5.06 18.99 8.70
C ARG A 67 -6.35 18.86 7.89
N SER A 68 -6.30 19.07 6.57
CA SER A 68 -7.44 18.93 5.67
C SER A 68 -8.03 17.51 5.64
N GLY A 69 -7.31 16.51 6.15
CA GLY A 69 -7.79 15.14 6.36
C GLY A 69 -8.80 14.99 7.50
N CYS A 70 -8.95 15.99 8.38
CA CYS A 70 -9.89 15.94 9.50
C CYS A 70 -11.34 15.80 9.02
N LYS A 71 -12.08 14.86 9.63
CA LYS A 71 -13.49 14.58 9.30
C LYS A 71 -14.32 14.47 10.56
N PRO A 72 -15.59 14.96 10.60
CA PRO A 72 -16.46 14.67 11.74
C PRO A 72 -16.68 13.15 11.87
N LYS A 73 -16.88 12.64 13.08
CA LYS A 73 -17.07 11.19 13.32
C LYS A 73 -18.16 10.54 12.47
N SER A 74 -19.23 11.27 12.16
CA SER A 74 -20.31 10.81 11.27
C SER A 74 -19.84 10.49 9.83
N ALA A 75 -18.71 11.06 9.43
CA ALA A 75 -18.06 10.84 8.15
C ALA A 75 -16.90 9.83 8.21
N PHE A 76 -16.60 9.23 9.37
CA PHE A 76 -15.58 8.20 9.47
C PHE A 76 -15.93 6.98 8.63
N ARG A 77 -14.92 6.43 7.97
CA ARG A 77 -15.00 5.24 7.12
C ARG A 77 -13.83 4.30 7.41
N ILE A 78 -13.97 3.08 6.91
CA ILE A 78 -12.99 2.00 6.97
C ILE A 78 -12.56 1.73 5.53
N GLY A 79 -11.34 2.10 5.18
CA GLY A 79 -10.69 1.62 3.95
C GLY A 79 -9.92 0.36 4.26
N THR A 80 -9.99 -0.66 3.41
CA THR A 80 -9.18 -1.89 3.58
C THR A 80 -8.41 -2.15 2.31
N GLU A 81 -7.13 -2.44 2.45
CA GLU A 81 -6.28 -2.80 1.32
C GLU A 81 -5.61 -4.14 1.60
N HIS A 82 -5.47 -4.97 0.57
CA HIS A 82 -4.78 -6.25 0.72
C HIS A 82 -4.10 -6.68 -0.57
N GLU A 83 -2.95 -7.31 -0.39
CA GLU A 83 -2.11 -7.85 -1.45
C GLU A 83 -2.16 -9.38 -1.42
N LYS A 84 -1.95 -10.00 -2.58
CA LYS A 84 -1.93 -11.46 -2.74
C LYS A 84 -0.97 -11.85 -3.85
N PHE A 85 -0.33 -13.00 -3.69
CA PHE A 85 0.59 -13.55 -4.68
C PHE A 85 -0.18 -14.35 -5.72
N GLY A 86 -0.10 -13.95 -6.99
CA GLY A 86 -0.53 -14.80 -8.10
C GLY A 86 0.52 -15.86 -8.41
N PHE A 87 0.10 -17.09 -8.69
CA PHE A 87 1.00 -18.19 -9.06
C PHE A 87 0.36 -19.19 -10.02
N ASP A 88 1.18 -19.81 -10.85
CA ASP A 88 0.80 -20.89 -11.75
C ASP A 88 0.45 -22.17 -10.96
N ALA A 89 -0.69 -22.77 -11.25
CA ALA A 89 -1.21 -23.87 -10.45
C ALA A 89 -0.40 -25.17 -10.56
N GLU A 90 0.41 -25.35 -11.60
CA GLU A 90 1.24 -26.55 -11.81
C GLU A 90 2.66 -26.32 -11.29
N THR A 91 3.35 -25.33 -11.84
CA THR A 91 4.77 -25.03 -11.59
C THR A 91 5.00 -24.27 -10.28
N LYS A 92 3.94 -23.66 -9.73
CA LYS A 92 3.97 -22.74 -8.58
C LYS A 92 4.75 -21.46 -8.83
N ARG A 93 5.24 -21.20 -10.05
CA ARG A 93 5.96 -19.98 -10.41
C ARG A 93 5.05 -18.75 -10.21
N ARG A 94 5.65 -17.62 -9.89
CA ARG A 94 4.93 -16.35 -9.74
C ARG A 94 4.31 -15.93 -11.07
N MET A 95 3.11 -15.36 -10.97
CA MET A 95 2.33 -14.88 -12.12
C MET A 95 3.11 -13.80 -12.87
N ASP A 96 3.29 -14.00 -14.17
CA ASP A 96 3.89 -13.00 -15.06
C ASP A 96 2.90 -11.89 -15.42
N TYR A 97 3.41 -10.89 -16.12
CA TYR A 97 2.58 -9.74 -16.51
C TYR A 97 1.47 -10.11 -17.50
N ASP A 98 1.67 -11.09 -18.38
CA ASP A 98 0.65 -11.44 -19.38
C ASP A 98 -0.63 -11.99 -18.71
N VAL A 99 -0.46 -12.80 -17.66
CA VAL A 99 -1.58 -13.28 -16.86
C VAL A 99 -2.19 -12.17 -16.01
N VAL A 100 -1.37 -11.28 -15.44
CA VAL A 100 -1.88 -10.09 -14.73
C VAL A 100 -2.72 -9.21 -15.66
N ASN A 101 -2.24 -8.94 -16.87
CA ASN A 101 -2.92 -8.18 -17.90
C ASN A 101 -4.26 -8.83 -18.28
N HIS A 102 -4.31 -10.16 -18.40
CA HIS A 102 -5.56 -10.90 -18.63
C HIS A 102 -6.59 -10.64 -17.52
N ILE A 103 -6.18 -10.66 -16.25
CA ILE A 103 -7.07 -10.41 -15.11
C ILE A 103 -7.56 -8.96 -15.11
N LEU A 104 -6.67 -7.98 -15.30
CA LEU A 104 -7.02 -6.56 -15.35
C LEU A 104 -7.97 -6.25 -16.51
N THR A 105 -7.68 -6.79 -17.70
CA THR A 105 -8.54 -6.67 -18.88
C THR A 105 -9.91 -7.32 -18.62
N GLY A 106 -9.95 -8.47 -17.95
CA GLY A 106 -11.19 -9.10 -17.51
C GLY A 106 -12.04 -8.20 -16.58
N LEU A 107 -11.42 -7.51 -15.62
CA LEU A 107 -12.10 -6.54 -14.77
C LEU A 107 -12.66 -5.36 -15.57
N VAL A 108 -11.92 -4.86 -16.56
CA VAL A 108 -12.35 -3.77 -17.44
C VAL A 108 -13.52 -4.20 -18.32
N ASP A 109 -13.33 -5.25 -19.11
CA ASP A 109 -14.26 -5.64 -20.18
C ASP A 109 -15.54 -6.28 -19.64
N ARG A 110 -15.44 -7.06 -18.55
CA ARG A 110 -16.58 -7.84 -18.02
C ARG A 110 -17.24 -7.22 -16.79
N HIS A 111 -16.53 -6.35 -16.08
CA HIS A 111 -17.01 -5.78 -14.82
C HIS A 111 -17.05 -4.24 -14.82
N GLY A 112 -16.75 -3.59 -15.95
CA GLY A 112 -16.91 -2.14 -16.14
C GLY A 112 -15.89 -1.30 -15.36
N TRP A 113 -14.76 -1.89 -14.97
CA TRP A 113 -13.65 -1.16 -14.38
C TRP A 113 -13.00 -0.27 -15.44
N LYS A 114 -12.35 0.82 -15.00
CA LYS A 114 -11.61 1.73 -15.88
C LYS A 114 -10.12 1.44 -15.80
N PRO A 115 -9.43 1.24 -16.92
CA PRO A 115 -8.01 0.91 -16.90
C PRO A 115 -7.17 2.09 -16.38
N ILE A 116 -6.10 1.78 -15.65
CA ILE A 116 -5.00 2.69 -15.38
C ILE A 116 -3.85 2.25 -16.28
N MET A 117 -3.42 3.16 -17.16
CA MET A 117 -2.37 2.89 -18.15
C MET A 117 -1.05 3.52 -17.74
N GLU A 118 0.04 2.80 -17.97
CA GLU A 118 1.38 3.39 -18.06
C GLU A 118 1.95 3.03 -19.43
N LYS A 119 2.02 4.05 -20.30
CA LYS A 119 2.26 3.88 -21.74
C LYS A 119 1.22 2.91 -22.33
N GLU A 120 1.67 1.84 -22.99
CA GLU A 120 0.84 0.78 -23.58
C GLU A 120 0.33 -0.27 -22.58
N ASN A 121 0.81 -0.28 -21.34
CA ASN A 121 0.53 -1.33 -20.37
C ASN A 121 -0.60 -0.95 -19.40
N ILE A 122 -1.55 -1.85 -19.18
CA ILE A 122 -2.50 -1.72 -18.08
C ILE A 122 -1.80 -2.13 -16.78
N ILE A 123 -1.69 -1.20 -15.84
CA ILE A 123 -0.96 -1.39 -14.57
C ILE A 123 -1.86 -1.41 -13.34
N GLY A 124 -3.16 -1.38 -13.59
CA GLY A 124 -4.23 -1.37 -12.60
C GLY A 124 -5.56 -0.98 -13.23
N CYS A 125 -6.60 -0.90 -12.41
CA CYS A 125 -7.90 -0.40 -12.83
C CYS A 125 -8.67 0.19 -11.65
N THR A 126 -9.72 0.97 -11.92
CA THR A 126 -10.56 1.60 -10.90
C THR A 126 -12.04 1.33 -11.13
N ALA A 127 -12.80 1.18 -10.05
CA ALA A 127 -14.24 1.12 -10.10
C ALA A 127 -14.83 1.88 -8.91
N SER A 128 -15.66 2.89 -9.18
CA SER A 128 -16.23 3.76 -8.15
C SER A 128 -15.15 4.40 -7.24
N LYS A 129 -14.96 3.90 -6.02
CA LYS A 129 -13.94 4.35 -5.06
C LYS A 129 -12.89 3.28 -4.75
N GLN A 130 -12.90 2.17 -5.50
CA GLN A 130 -11.93 1.10 -5.39
C GLN A 130 -10.88 1.24 -6.49
N SER A 131 -9.71 0.70 -6.22
CA SER A 131 -8.68 0.50 -7.22
C SER A 131 -8.01 -0.86 -7.05
N VAL A 132 -7.56 -1.41 -8.18
CA VAL A 132 -6.67 -2.55 -8.23
C VAL A 132 -5.34 -2.04 -8.75
N THR A 133 -4.29 -2.36 -8.01
CA THR A 133 -2.91 -1.94 -8.27
C THR A 133 -1.99 -3.13 -8.22
N LEU A 134 -0.79 -2.94 -8.76
CA LEU A 134 0.26 -3.95 -8.79
C LEU A 134 1.48 -3.45 -8.05
N GLU A 135 1.97 -4.23 -7.11
CA GLU A 135 3.27 -4.06 -6.43
C GLU A 135 4.45 -4.52 -7.30
N PRO A 136 5.72 -4.25 -6.93
CA PRO A 136 6.88 -4.50 -7.79
C PRO A 136 7.00 -5.93 -8.33
N GLY A 137 6.70 -6.93 -7.49
CA GLY A 137 6.75 -8.35 -7.83
C GLY A 137 5.42 -8.93 -8.36
N GLY A 138 4.48 -8.08 -8.77
CA GLY A 138 3.18 -8.50 -9.28
C GLY A 138 2.21 -8.97 -8.19
N GLN A 139 2.44 -8.59 -6.93
CA GLN A 139 1.41 -8.76 -5.90
C GLN A 139 0.17 -7.97 -6.31
N PHE A 140 -0.97 -8.64 -6.30
CA PHE A 140 -2.21 -8.13 -6.86
C PHE A 140 -3.05 -7.50 -5.76
N GLU A 141 -3.06 -6.18 -5.72
CA GLU A 141 -3.63 -5.41 -4.64
C GLU A 141 -5.07 -4.98 -4.93
N LEU A 142 -5.93 -5.02 -3.92
CA LEU A 142 -7.14 -4.22 -3.87
C LEU A 142 -6.94 -3.10 -2.87
N SER A 143 -7.13 -1.86 -3.28
CA SER A 143 -7.43 -0.73 -2.39
C SER A 143 -8.95 -0.50 -2.41
N GLY A 144 -9.59 -0.87 -1.31
CA GLY A 144 -11.04 -0.90 -1.16
C GLY A 144 -11.67 0.48 -1.01
N ALA A 145 -13.00 0.54 -1.13
CA ALA A 145 -13.72 1.79 -0.91
C ALA A 145 -13.67 2.21 0.58
N PRO A 146 -13.85 3.50 0.89
CA PRO A 146 -14.11 3.94 2.26
C PRO A 146 -15.54 3.56 2.66
N LEU A 147 -15.69 2.49 3.44
CA LEU A 147 -16.96 1.86 3.81
C LEU A 147 -17.38 2.20 5.24
N GLU A 148 -18.67 2.08 5.56
CA GLU A 148 -19.21 2.44 6.86
C GLU A 148 -19.11 1.29 7.86
N THR A 149 -19.20 0.04 7.37
CA THR A 149 -19.22 -1.15 8.21
C THR A 149 -18.24 -2.23 7.77
N LEU A 150 -17.84 -3.08 8.71
CA LEU A 150 -17.04 -4.28 8.42
C LEU A 150 -17.80 -5.31 7.57
N HIS A 151 -19.14 -5.30 7.59
CA HIS A 151 -19.94 -6.17 6.73
C HIS A 151 -19.81 -5.79 5.26
N GLU A 152 -19.84 -4.49 4.96
CA GLU A 152 -19.56 -3.99 3.61
C GLU A 152 -18.13 -4.34 3.20
N THR A 153 -17.16 -4.17 4.11
CA THR A 153 -15.75 -4.53 3.85
C THR A 153 -15.61 -6.01 3.49
N ARG A 154 -16.27 -6.90 4.24
CA ARG A 154 -16.30 -8.34 3.94
C ARG A 154 -16.88 -8.60 2.56
N ASP A 155 -17.99 -7.96 2.21
CA ASP A 155 -18.68 -8.18 0.94
C ASP A 155 -17.83 -7.69 -0.25
N GLU A 156 -17.14 -6.56 -0.10
CA GLU A 156 -16.19 -6.03 -1.09
C GLU A 156 -14.99 -6.97 -1.29
N VAL A 157 -14.34 -7.39 -0.19
CA VAL A 157 -13.21 -8.32 -0.27
C VAL A 157 -13.64 -9.65 -0.88
N LYS A 158 -14.80 -10.19 -0.48
CA LYS A 158 -15.33 -11.44 -1.00
C LYS A 158 -15.54 -11.36 -2.51
N TRP A 159 -16.24 -10.33 -2.99
CA TRP A 159 -16.46 -10.13 -4.42
C TRP A 159 -15.13 -10.07 -5.18
N HIS A 160 -14.18 -9.28 -4.68
CA HIS A 160 -12.89 -9.12 -5.32
C HIS A 160 -12.11 -10.45 -5.41
N LEU A 161 -12.07 -11.22 -4.32
CA LEU A 161 -11.40 -12.52 -4.28
C LEU A 161 -12.06 -13.52 -5.24
N GLU A 162 -13.38 -13.62 -5.25
CA GLU A 162 -14.12 -14.54 -6.12
C GLU A 162 -13.92 -14.19 -7.61
N THR A 163 -14.07 -12.92 -7.96
CA THR A 163 -13.90 -12.44 -9.34
C THR A 163 -12.47 -12.62 -9.83
N THR A 164 -11.47 -12.12 -9.10
CA THR A 164 -10.07 -12.23 -9.55
C THR A 164 -9.58 -13.68 -9.60
N SER A 165 -10.04 -14.54 -8.68
CA SER A 165 -9.72 -15.97 -8.72
C SER A 165 -10.33 -16.66 -9.94
N ALA A 166 -11.58 -16.34 -10.30
CA ALA A 166 -12.20 -16.88 -11.51
C ALA A 166 -11.43 -16.49 -12.78
N LEU A 167 -11.02 -15.22 -12.87
CA LEU A 167 -10.21 -14.70 -13.99
C LEU A 167 -8.83 -15.37 -14.06
N ALA A 168 -8.17 -15.57 -12.91
CA ALA A 168 -6.86 -16.23 -12.85
C ALA A 168 -6.94 -17.72 -13.27
N LEU A 169 -8.01 -18.41 -12.89
CA LEU A 169 -8.22 -19.82 -13.22
C LEU A 169 -8.32 -20.08 -14.73
N GLU A 170 -8.81 -19.11 -15.52
CA GLU A 170 -8.84 -19.19 -16.99
C GLU A 170 -7.45 -19.33 -17.61
N LYS A 171 -6.41 -18.93 -16.88
CA LYS A 171 -5.00 -19.07 -17.27
C LYS A 171 -4.27 -20.14 -16.45
N ASN A 172 -4.98 -21.04 -15.76
CA ASN A 172 -4.41 -22.02 -14.85
C ASN A 172 -3.62 -21.40 -13.67
N HIS A 173 -4.02 -20.22 -13.20
CA HIS A 173 -3.37 -19.54 -12.08
C HIS A 173 -4.29 -19.44 -10.85
N LYS A 174 -3.69 -19.24 -9.68
CA LYS A 174 -4.35 -19.09 -8.38
C LYS A 174 -3.73 -17.95 -7.58
N PHE A 175 -4.40 -17.54 -6.50
CA PHE A 175 -3.89 -16.56 -5.55
C PHE A 175 -3.55 -17.20 -4.19
N LEU A 176 -2.53 -16.66 -3.54
CA LEU A 176 -2.05 -17.06 -2.21
C LEU A 176 -1.97 -15.84 -1.29
N GLY A 177 -2.64 -15.93 -0.13
CA GLY A 177 -2.56 -14.93 0.93
C GLY A 177 -1.54 -15.31 1.99
N LEU A 178 -0.30 -14.84 1.85
CA LEU A 178 0.79 -14.98 2.82
C LEU A 178 1.54 -13.66 2.96
N GLY A 179 2.18 -13.42 4.10
CA GLY A 179 2.96 -12.20 4.29
C GLY A 179 4.26 -12.14 3.50
N PHE A 180 4.81 -13.30 3.11
CA PHE A 180 6.08 -13.43 2.40
C PHE A 180 6.01 -14.57 1.36
N ASP A 181 6.67 -14.42 0.21
CA ASP A 181 6.78 -15.48 -0.81
C ASP A 181 7.57 -16.66 -0.24
N PRO A 182 6.94 -17.82 -0.02
CA PRO A 182 7.57 -18.89 0.70
C PRO A 182 8.60 -19.67 -0.13
N LYS A 183 8.67 -19.46 -1.45
CA LYS A 183 9.36 -20.38 -2.36
C LYS A 183 10.38 -19.72 -3.28
N TRP A 184 10.09 -18.55 -3.83
CA TRP A 184 10.90 -17.98 -4.91
C TRP A 184 11.82 -16.87 -4.41
N ALA A 185 13.06 -16.87 -4.91
CA ALA A 185 14.02 -15.81 -4.66
C ALA A 185 13.63 -14.55 -5.46
N VAL A 186 14.12 -13.37 -5.04
CA VAL A 186 13.84 -12.09 -5.73
C VAL A 186 14.13 -12.16 -7.23
N ASN A 187 15.21 -12.85 -7.64
CA ASN A 187 15.61 -12.99 -9.04
C ASN A 187 14.69 -13.89 -9.88
N ASP A 188 13.84 -14.69 -9.23
CA ASP A 188 12.83 -15.54 -9.87
C ASP A 188 11.45 -14.85 -10.00
N VAL A 189 11.28 -13.67 -9.37
CA VAL A 189 10.00 -12.94 -9.37
C VAL A 189 9.97 -11.96 -10.55
N PRO A 190 8.91 -11.97 -11.38
CA PRO A 190 8.77 -11.01 -12.46
C PRO A 190 8.62 -9.58 -11.93
N MET A 191 9.15 -8.61 -12.67
CA MET A 191 9.00 -7.19 -12.34
C MET A 191 7.87 -6.57 -13.17
N MET A 192 6.93 -5.92 -12.49
CA MET A 192 5.82 -5.24 -13.17
C MET A 192 6.31 -4.03 -13.99
N PRO A 193 5.67 -3.72 -15.14
CA PRO A 193 6.12 -2.68 -16.07
C PRO A 193 5.76 -1.26 -15.59
N LYS A 194 6.21 -0.87 -14.40
CA LYS A 194 6.00 0.44 -13.79
C LYS A 194 7.34 1.15 -13.57
N GLY A 195 7.51 2.32 -14.17
CA GLY A 195 8.76 3.08 -14.21
C GLY A 195 9.31 3.39 -12.82
N ARG A 196 8.44 3.75 -11.87
CA ARG A 196 8.84 4.03 -10.47
C ARG A 196 9.57 2.87 -9.79
N TYR A 197 9.27 1.63 -10.16
CA TYR A 197 9.90 0.45 -9.53
C TYR A 197 11.35 0.26 -9.96
N LYS A 198 11.75 0.80 -11.13
CA LYS A 198 13.16 0.79 -11.53
C LYS A 198 14.01 1.66 -10.61
N ILE A 199 13.50 2.85 -10.27
CA ILE A 199 14.15 3.80 -9.36
C ILE A 199 14.30 3.16 -7.97
N MET A 200 13.20 2.68 -7.40
CA MET A 200 13.23 2.05 -6.07
C MET A 200 14.12 0.80 -6.04
N ARG A 201 14.07 -0.06 -7.06
CA ARG A 201 14.91 -1.28 -7.13
C ARG A 201 16.41 -0.94 -7.15
N ALA A 202 16.79 0.15 -7.81
CA ALA A 202 18.18 0.62 -7.82
C ALA A 202 18.59 1.28 -6.50
N TYR A 203 17.66 1.89 -5.80
CA TYR A 203 17.93 2.62 -4.56
C TYR A 203 17.96 1.73 -3.31
N MET A 204 17.04 0.77 -3.17
CA MET A 204 16.90 -0.05 -1.95
C MET A 204 18.22 -0.66 -1.45
N PRO A 205 19.10 -1.24 -2.29
CA PRO A 205 20.38 -1.79 -1.83
C PRO A 205 21.36 -0.77 -1.23
N LYS A 206 21.13 0.54 -1.45
CA LYS A 206 21.93 1.63 -0.86
C LYS A 206 21.53 1.95 0.59
N LYS A 207 20.38 1.47 1.06
CA LYS A 207 19.79 1.82 2.37
C LYS A 207 19.61 0.65 3.32
N GLY A 208 19.38 -0.56 2.80
CA GLY A 208 19.22 -1.75 3.61
C GLY A 208 19.39 -3.02 2.79
N THR A 209 19.53 -4.17 3.44
CA THR A 209 19.75 -5.44 2.74
C THR A 209 18.45 -6.14 2.34
N ARG A 210 17.30 -5.71 2.89
CA ARG A 210 15.99 -6.37 2.72
C ARG A 210 14.98 -5.57 1.90
N GLY A 211 15.33 -4.38 1.41
CA GLY A 211 14.38 -3.56 0.64
C GLY A 211 13.88 -4.22 -0.64
N LEU A 212 14.70 -5.06 -1.30
CA LEU A 212 14.25 -5.86 -2.45
C LEU A 212 13.31 -7.00 -2.05
N ASP A 213 13.52 -7.63 -0.90
CA ASP A 213 12.59 -8.62 -0.36
C ASP A 213 11.23 -7.99 -0.06
N MET A 214 11.23 -6.80 0.54
CA MET A 214 10.01 -6.01 0.77
C MET A 214 9.26 -5.80 -0.54
N MET A 215 9.93 -5.26 -1.55
CA MET A 215 9.30 -4.91 -2.84
C MET A 215 8.72 -6.12 -3.58
N PHE A 216 9.45 -7.23 -3.64
CA PHE A 216 9.10 -8.34 -4.55
C PHE A 216 8.42 -9.53 -3.85
N ARG A 217 8.66 -9.69 -2.55
CA ARG A 217 8.33 -10.92 -1.83
C ARG A 217 7.44 -10.70 -0.63
N THR A 218 6.92 -9.50 -0.37
CA THR A 218 5.95 -9.30 0.72
C THR A 218 4.55 -8.99 0.21
N CYS A 219 3.54 -9.38 1.01
CA CYS A 219 2.17 -8.91 0.90
C CYS A 219 1.69 -8.38 2.26
N THR A 220 0.72 -7.48 2.26
CA THR A 220 0.06 -6.97 3.47
C THR A 220 -1.45 -7.06 3.41
N ILE A 221 -2.09 -6.98 4.58
CA ILE A 221 -3.44 -6.47 4.74
C ILE A 221 -3.34 -5.23 5.62
N GLN A 222 -4.02 -4.15 5.25
CA GLN A 222 -3.98 -2.89 5.97
C GLN A 222 -5.36 -2.24 6.04
N VAL A 223 -5.52 -1.36 7.02
CA VAL A 223 -6.74 -0.59 7.24
C VAL A 223 -6.41 0.89 7.31
N ASN A 224 -7.20 1.68 6.61
CA ASN A 224 -7.13 3.14 6.58
C ASN A 224 -8.28 3.68 7.42
N LEU A 225 -7.96 4.49 8.43
CA LEU A 225 -8.92 5.05 9.39
C LEU A 225 -8.81 6.57 9.45
N ASP A 226 -9.95 7.23 9.60
CA ASP A 226 -10.05 8.68 9.69
C ASP A 226 -9.75 9.22 11.10
N PHE A 227 -9.49 10.52 11.19
CA PHE A 227 -9.38 11.28 12.44
C PHE A 227 -10.18 12.59 12.36
N GLU A 228 -10.69 13.08 13.50
CA GLU A 228 -11.54 14.29 13.54
C GLU A 228 -10.78 15.59 13.82
N SER A 229 -9.60 15.49 14.41
CA SER A 229 -8.78 16.61 14.83
C SER A 229 -7.33 16.16 15.03
N GLU A 230 -6.43 17.10 15.26
CA GLU A 230 -5.04 16.81 15.63
C GLU A 230 -4.93 15.96 16.90
N ILE A 231 -5.72 16.28 17.93
CA ILE A 231 -5.75 15.54 19.20
C ILE A 231 -6.21 14.09 18.97
N ASP A 232 -7.23 13.89 18.14
CA ASP A 232 -7.70 12.54 17.79
C ASP A 232 -6.66 11.77 16.96
N MET A 233 -6.00 12.43 16.01
CA MET A 233 -4.89 11.86 15.24
C MET A 233 -3.76 11.41 16.17
N ILE A 234 -3.29 12.28 17.07
CA ILE A 234 -2.22 11.96 18.03
C ILE A 234 -2.56 10.72 18.85
N ARG A 235 -3.78 10.67 19.40
CA ARG A 235 -4.25 9.54 20.21
C ARG A 235 -4.30 8.24 19.41
N LYS A 236 -4.85 8.28 18.19
CA LYS A 236 -4.93 7.12 17.29
C LYS A 236 -3.55 6.66 16.87
N PHE A 237 -2.66 7.57 16.50
CA PHE A 237 -1.30 7.25 16.06
C PHE A 237 -0.53 6.54 17.19
N ARG A 238 -0.48 7.13 18.39
CA ARG A 238 0.18 6.53 19.56
C ARG A 238 -0.39 5.16 19.90
N THR A 239 -1.72 5.02 19.89
CA THR A 239 -2.39 3.74 20.16
C THR A 239 -2.04 2.69 19.11
N SER A 240 -2.13 3.05 17.83
CA SER A 240 -1.82 2.15 16.72
C SER A 240 -0.37 1.70 16.75
N LEU A 241 0.60 2.60 16.96
CA LEU A 241 2.02 2.23 17.07
C LEU A 241 2.28 1.30 18.25
N ALA A 242 1.71 1.59 19.42
CA ALA A 242 1.88 0.76 20.61
C ALA A 242 1.32 -0.65 20.44
N LEU A 243 0.21 -0.80 19.70
CA LEU A 243 -0.47 -2.08 19.47
C LEU A 243 -0.04 -2.79 18.16
N GLN A 244 0.72 -2.13 17.29
CA GLN A 244 1.22 -2.71 16.04
C GLN A 244 2.01 -4.03 16.24
N PRO A 245 2.87 -4.20 17.28
CA PRO A 245 3.52 -5.48 17.56
C PRO A 245 2.51 -6.61 17.84
N LEU A 246 1.44 -6.30 18.57
CA LEU A 246 0.39 -7.27 18.89
C LEU A 246 -0.40 -7.67 17.64
N ALA A 247 -0.77 -6.70 16.81
CA ALA A 247 -1.39 -6.97 15.51
C ALA A 247 -0.47 -7.82 14.62
N THR A 248 0.83 -7.51 14.58
CA THR A 248 1.82 -8.31 13.83
C THR A 248 1.87 -9.76 14.31
N ALA A 249 1.82 -9.99 15.62
CA ALA A 249 1.81 -11.34 16.18
C ALA A 249 0.50 -12.10 15.88
N LEU A 250 -0.65 -11.45 15.99
CA LEU A 250 -1.97 -12.02 15.67
C LEU A 250 -2.09 -12.44 14.20
N PHE A 251 -1.51 -11.66 13.29
CA PHE A 251 -1.57 -11.86 11.84
C PHE A 251 -0.29 -12.47 11.26
N ALA A 252 0.59 -13.02 12.09
CA ALA A 252 1.85 -13.61 11.65
C ALA A 252 1.58 -14.82 10.73
N ASN A 253 1.98 -14.70 9.45
CA ASN A 253 1.67 -15.68 8.42
C ASN A 253 2.75 -15.73 7.32
N SER A 254 4.02 -15.81 7.73
CA SER A 254 5.14 -15.82 6.77
C SER A 254 6.40 -16.48 7.36
N ALA A 255 6.35 -17.78 7.63
CA ALA A 255 7.46 -18.50 8.27
C ALA A 255 8.54 -19.02 7.30
N PHE A 256 8.24 -19.11 6.00
CA PHE A 256 9.11 -19.74 5.01
C PHE A 256 9.80 -18.74 4.07
N VAL A 257 11.04 -19.02 3.71
CA VAL A 257 11.82 -18.33 2.67
C VAL A 257 12.55 -19.39 1.86
N ASP A 258 12.46 -19.31 0.53
CA ASP A 258 13.13 -20.23 -0.41
C ASP A 258 12.83 -21.72 -0.11
N GLY A 259 11.63 -22.01 0.39
CA GLY A 259 11.15 -23.34 0.77
C GLY A 259 11.57 -23.82 2.16
N VAL A 260 12.28 -23.00 2.93
CA VAL A 260 12.85 -23.37 4.25
C VAL A 260 12.18 -22.58 5.37
N ASP A 261 11.89 -23.24 6.49
CA ASP A 261 11.41 -22.59 7.71
C ASP A 261 12.51 -21.69 8.28
N THR A 262 12.20 -20.41 8.44
CA THR A 262 13.15 -19.38 8.90
C THR A 262 13.26 -19.30 10.41
N GLY A 263 12.35 -19.95 11.15
CA GLY A 263 12.20 -19.80 12.59
C GLY A 263 11.59 -18.45 13.03
N TYR A 264 11.15 -17.62 12.08
CA TYR A 264 10.30 -16.45 12.32
C TYR A 264 8.83 -16.81 12.11
N GLN A 265 7.93 -16.14 12.84
CA GLN A 265 6.49 -16.25 12.59
C GLN A 265 6.04 -15.28 11.48
N SER A 266 6.73 -14.14 11.37
CA SER A 266 6.48 -13.11 10.36
C SER A 266 7.79 -12.62 9.76
N MET A 267 8.31 -13.35 8.76
CA MET A 267 9.45 -12.88 7.96
C MET A 267 9.15 -11.55 7.29
N ARG A 268 7.88 -11.34 6.86
CA ARG A 268 7.41 -10.04 6.38
C ARG A 268 7.78 -8.91 7.34
N SER A 269 7.48 -9.06 8.62
CA SER A 269 7.77 -8.01 9.60
C SER A 269 9.27 -7.85 9.82
N ASP A 270 10.04 -8.94 9.80
CA ASP A 270 11.49 -8.85 10.00
C ASP A 270 12.19 -8.10 8.86
N VAL A 271 11.76 -8.34 7.61
CA VAL A 271 12.23 -7.63 6.40
C VAL A 271 12.14 -6.12 6.53
N TRP A 272 11.04 -5.59 7.08
CA TRP A 272 10.84 -4.15 7.26
C TRP A 272 11.82 -3.48 8.23
N ARG A 273 12.54 -4.26 9.06
CA ARG A 273 13.57 -3.74 9.98
C ARG A 273 14.88 -3.39 9.29
N ASP A 274 15.10 -3.86 8.06
CA ASP A 274 16.32 -3.60 7.28
C ASP A 274 15.98 -3.26 5.81
N THR A 275 14.87 -2.55 5.62
CA THR A 275 14.44 -2.01 4.33
C THR A 275 15.10 -0.66 4.05
N ASP A 276 14.82 0.35 4.88
CA ASP A 276 15.37 1.71 4.78
C ASP A 276 15.06 2.46 6.09
N ASN A 277 16.09 2.71 6.90
CA ASN A 277 15.94 3.35 8.21
C ASN A 277 15.44 4.80 8.15
N ASP A 278 15.51 5.47 6.99
CA ASP A 278 15.02 6.84 6.85
C ASP A 278 13.48 6.90 6.82
N ARG A 279 12.81 5.77 6.52
CA ARG A 279 11.35 5.73 6.30
C ARG A 279 10.63 4.56 6.99
N THR A 280 11.34 3.80 7.83
CA THR A 280 10.78 2.69 8.61
C THR A 280 11.10 2.85 10.09
N GLY A 281 10.59 1.94 10.92
CA GLY A 281 10.90 1.87 12.35
C GLY A 281 9.67 1.98 13.23
N THR A 282 9.86 2.39 14.48
CA THR A 282 8.77 2.49 15.48
C THR A 282 8.23 3.90 15.64
N LEU A 283 8.88 4.90 15.02
CA LEU A 283 8.58 6.32 15.15
C LEU A 283 8.42 6.76 16.63
N ALA A 284 9.39 6.42 17.48
CA ALA A 284 9.31 6.67 18.93
C ALA A 284 8.98 8.12 19.30
N TRP A 285 9.41 9.09 18.47
CA TRP A 285 9.14 10.52 18.63
C TRP A 285 7.64 10.89 18.56
N VAL A 286 6.76 10.00 18.07
CA VAL A 286 5.29 10.17 18.13
C VAL A 286 4.77 10.19 19.58
N PHE A 287 5.53 9.66 20.54
CA PHE A 287 5.18 9.65 21.95
C PHE A 287 5.68 10.87 22.73
N GLU A 288 6.43 11.77 22.10
CA GLU A 288 6.87 13.03 22.71
C GLU A 288 5.72 14.04 22.82
N ASP A 289 5.74 14.89 23.85
CA ASP A 289 4.62 15.79 24.18
C ASP A 289 4.32 16.84 23.10
N ASP A 290 5.31 17.17 22.27
CA ASP A 290 5.24 18.12 21.16
C ASP A 290 4.79 17.48 19.83
N PHE A 291 4.45 16.18 19.82
CA PHE A 291 3.98 15.52 18.61
C PHE A 291 2.62 16.07 18.14
N GLY A 292 2.56 16.41 16.86
CA GLY A 292 1.37 16.88 16.15
C GLY A 292 1.57 16.87 14.63
N PHE A 293 0.69 17.52 13.89
CA PHE A 293 0.75 17.65 12.43
C PHE A 293 2.05 18.28 11.96
N GLU A 294 2.53 19.29 12.67
CA GLU A 294 3.78 20.00 12.40
C GLU A 294 4.99 19.06 12.41
N LYS A 295 5.20 18.35 13.51
CA LYS A 295 6.31 17.40 13.66
C LYS A 295 6.22 16.24 12.66
N TYR A 296 5.01 15.80 12.33
CA TYR A 296 4.81 14.78 11.29
C TYR A 296 5.15 15.32 9.89
N ALA A 297 4.76 16.55 9.56
CA ALA A 297 5.13 17.20 8.30
C ALA A 297 6.65 17.34 8.19
N ASP A 298 7.32 17.80 9.25
CA ASP A 298 8.77 17.92 9.31
C ASP A 298 9.46 16.58 9.10
N TYR A 299 8.98 15.51 9.76
CA TYR A 299 9.49 14.17 9.52
C TYR A 299 9.39 13.78 8.04
N VAL A 300 8.22 13.92 7.42
CA VAL A 300 8.01 13.53 6.01
C VAL A 300 8.89 14.34 5.05
N MET A 301 9.04 15.65 5.28
CA MET A 301 9.91 16.51 4.46
C MET A 301 11.40 16.16 4.61
N ASN A 302 11.80 15.57 5.73
CA ASN A 302 13.18 15.12 5.95
C ASN A 302 13.45 13.69 5.44
N VAL A 303 12.43 12.94 5.01
CA VAL A 303 12.63 11.64 4.38
C VAL A 303 13.18 11.86 2.96
N PRO A 304 14.32 11.24 2.58
CA PRO A 304 14.86 11.37 1.23
C PRO A 304 13.87 10.91 0.16
N MET A 305 13.77 11.70 -0.91
CA MET A 305 12.83 11.46 -1.99
C MET A 305 13.19 10.19 -2.78
N TYR A 306 12.22 9.65 -3.53
CA TYR A 306 12.47 8.65 -4.56
C TYR A 306 12.43 9.25 -5.96
N PHE A 307 11.34 9.94 -6.26
CA PHE A 307 11.07 10.43 -7.61
C PHE A 307 10.18 11.67 -7.58
N VAL A 308 10.20 12.40 -8.69
CA VAL A 308 9.20 13.42 -9.02
C VAL A 308 8.42 12.96 -10.24
N TYR A 309 7.09 13.00 -10.18
CA TYR A 309 6.26 12.69 -11.34
C TYR A 309 6.00 13.96 -12.15
N ARG A 310 6.54 14.03 -13.37
CA ARG A 310 6.43 15.18 -14.26
C ARG A 310 6.19 14.72 -15.69
N ASN A 311 5.20 15.31 -16.37
CA ASN A 311 4.88 15.03 -17.78
C ASN A 311 4.75 13.53 -18.11
N GLY A 312 4.05 12.78 -17.24
CA GLY A 312 3.85 11.34 -17.45
C GLY A 312 5.06 10.46 -17.13
N THR A 313 6.14 11.03 -16.60
CA THR A 313 7.39 10.31 -16.34
C THR A 313 7.78 10.41 -14.86
N TYR A 314 8.25 9.29 -14.31
CA TYR A 314 8.90 9.25 -13.00
C TYR A 314 10.36 9.62 -13.17
N VAL A 315 10.75 10.74 -12.56
CA VAL A 315 12.11 11.21 -12.65
C VAL A 315 12.85 10.93 -11.36
N ASP A 316 14.00 10.25 -11.49
CA ASP A 316 14.82 9.79 -10.38
C ASP A 316 15.44 10.98 -9.64
N VAL A 317 15.09 11.12 -8.37
CA VAL A 317 15.72 12.03 -7.39
C VAL A 317 16.00 11.23 -6.12
N SER A 318 16.34 9.96 -6.27
CA SER A 318 16.42 9.02 -5.15
C SER A 318 17.59 9.36 -4.23
N GLY A 319 17.26 9.66 -2.97
CA GLY A 319 18.22 10.11 -1.96
C GLY A 319 18.36 11.63 -1.86
N GLU A 320 17.75 12.39 -2.76
CA GLU A 320 17.75 13.86 -2.70
C GLU A 320 16.84 14.38 -1.59
N SER A 321 17.22 15.53 -1.04
CA SER A 321 16.48 16.27 -0.01
C SER A 321 15.25 16.96 -0.61
N TRP A 322 14.10 16.84 0.05
CA TRP A 322 12.90 17.60 -0.33
C TRP A 322 13.12 19.11 -0.17
N HIS A 323 13.86 19.53 0.85
CA HIS A 323 14.16 20.94 1.09
C HIS A 323 14.98 21.54 -0.05
N ASP A 324 16.03 20.83 -0.48
CA ASP A 324 16.91 21.24 -1.58
C ASP A 324 16.12 21.24 -2.90
N PHE A 325 15.21 20.26 -3.09
CA PHE A 325 14.32 20.23 -4.25
C PHE A 325 13.41 21.45 -4.31
N MET A 326 12.82 21.84 -3.18
CA MET A 326 11.94 23.01 -3.08
C MET A 326 12.68 24.33 -3.20
N ALA A 327 13.93 24.39 -2.76
CA ALA A 327 14.84 25.52 -2.99
C ALA A 327 15.32 25.62 -4.46
N GLY A 328 15.11 24.56 -5.26
CA GLY A 328 15.58 24.47 -6.64
C GLY A 328 17.06 24.16 -6.77
N GLU A 329 17.65 23.56 -5.73
CA GLU A 329 19.07 23.20 -5.61
C GLU A 329 19.35 21.78 -6.10
N VAL A 330 18.33 20.91 -6.16
CA VAL A 330 18.43 19.60 -6.82
C VAL A 330 18.52 19.81 -8.32
N ALA A 331 19.61 19.32 -8.91
CA ALA A 331 19.86 19.43 -10.34
C ALA A 331 18.66 18.87 -11.12
N PRO A 332 18.18 19.57 -12.18
CA PRO A 332 17.14 19.02 -13.02
C PRO A 332 17.66 17.71 -13.59
N PRO A 333 16.92 16.61 -13.40
CA PRO A 333 17.29 15.35 -14.00
C PRO A 333 17.40 15.50 -15.53
N PRO A 334 18.33 14.76 -16.17
CA PRO A 334 18.67 14.93 -17.58
C PRO A 334 17.51 14.75 -18.56
#